data_AF-A0A9P7V5M3-F1
#
_entry.id   AF-A0A9P7V5M3-F1
#
_cell.length_a   1.000
_cell.length_b   1.000
_cell.length_c   1.000
_cell.angle_alpha   90.00
_cell.angle_beta   90.00
_cell.angle_gamma   90.00
#
_symmetry.space_group_name_H-M   'P 1'
#
loop_
_entity.id
_entity.type
_entity.pdbx_description
1 polymer ?
#
loop_
_entity_poly.entity_id
_entity_poly.type
_entity_poly.pdbx_seq_one_letter_code
_entity_poly.pdbx_strand_id
1 'polypeptide(L)'
;MLQRIGQVVQARFKSTKSWKPLSAEEYKKLLAESDDTREQRLPQWQKRDIAHKHRYGEWKPTKKLSRQQMADIRSLKEDHPLLKTVQLANHYNVSPEAVRRILRSKWVPNDAEETKIAERATKRKLGAVELRQKLVEHIEDEIQKLHRNKSVDVDSVRIASQHDSRRTRKNNSFNRNRDRDLLPHPQQHRNRRRPPSVVHNLEDLID
;
A
#
# COMPACT_ATOMS: atom_id res chain seq x y z
N MET A 1 -17.63 44.05 -65.96
CA MET A 1 -16.58 43.15 -65.45
C MET A 1 -16.46 43.40 -63.94
N LEU A 2 -17.23 42.66 -63.15
CA LEU A 2 -17.36 42.81 -61.69
C LEU A 2 -16.52 41.72 -61.01
N GLN A 3 -15.55 42.09 -60.16
CA GLN A 3 -14.98 41.14 -59.20
C GLN A 3 -14.93 41.77 -57.82
N ARG A 4 -15.72 41.17 -56.94
CA ARG A 4 -15.90 41.51 -55.52
C ARG A 4 -14.63 41.16 -54.76
N ILE A 5 -14.05 42.13 -54.06
CA ILE A 5 -12.96 41.92 -53.10
C ILE A 5 -13.57 41.23 -51.88
N GLY A 6 -13.15 39.99 -51.62
CA GLY A 6 -13.59 39.19 -50.48
C GLY A 6 -13.06 39.75 -49.17
N GLN A 7 -13.96 40.06 -48.24
CA GLN A 7 -13.62 40.38 -46.86
C GLN A 7 -13.33 39.10 -46.09
N VAL A 8 -12.11 38.97 -45.55
CA VAL A 8 -11.75 37.93 -44.58
C VAL A 8 -12.31 38.35 -43.22
N VAL A 9 -13.42 37.75 -42.81
CA VAL A 9 -13.99 37.93 -41.47
C VAL A 9 -13.11 37.17 -40.47
N GLN A 10 -12.24 37.88 -39.76
CA GLN A 10 -11.54 37.32 -38.61
C GLN A 10 -12.53 37.10 -37.47
N ALA A 11 -12.96 35.85 -37.28
CA ALA A 11 -13.72 35.45 -36.09
C ALA A 11 -12.78 35.45 -34.86
N ARG A 12 -12.77 36.56 -34.09
CA ARG A 12 -12.17 36.58 -32.76
C ARG A 12 -13.03 35.75 -31.81
N PHE A 13 -12.57 34.55 -31.45
CA PHE A 13 -13.14 33.79 -30.34
C PHE A 13 -12.91 34.56 -29.03
N LYS A 14 -13.89 35.36 -28.61
CA LYS A 14 -13.86 36.02 -27.30
C LYS A 14 -14.14 34.95 -26.24
N SER A 15 -13.09 34.36 -25.69
CA SER A 15 -13.19 33.56 -24.46
C SER A 15 -13.58 34.50 -23.31
N THR A 16 -14.88 34.69 -23.10
CA THR A 16 -15.40 35.53 -22.00
C THR A 16 -15.48 34.77 -20.67
N LYS A 17 -14.93 33.56 -20.59
CA LYS A 17 -14.83 32.85 -19.31
C LYS A 17 -13.60 33.35 -18.59
N SER A 18 -13.76 34.46 -17.86
CA SER A 18 -12.77 34.91 -16.89
C SER A 18 -12.52 33.78 -15.90
N TRP A 19 -11.32 33.21 -15.95
CA TRP A 19 -10.89 32.20 -14.97
C TRP A 19 -10.69 32.92 -13.65
N LYS A 20 -11.73 32.89 -12.80
CA LYS A 20 -11.59 33.24 -11.40
C LYS A 20 -11.02 32.00 -10.70
N PRO A 21 -9.85 32.09 -10.03
CA PRO A 21 -9.37 30.98 -9.23
C PRO A 21 -10.40 30.72 -8.14
N LEU A 22 -10.86 29.47 -8.03
CA LEU A 22 -11.77 29.08 -6.95
C LEU A 22 -11.10 29.37 -5.60
N SER A 23 -11.89 29.83 -4.64
CA SER A 23 -11.42 29.92 -3.25
C SER A 23 -10.96 28.54 -2.77
N ALA A 24 -9.99 28.51 -1.86
CA ALA A 24 -9.52 27.26 -1.26
C ALA A 24 -10.67 26.45 -0.63
N GLU A 25 -11.71 27.12 -0.14
CA GLU A 25 -12.92 26.50 0.41
C GLU A 25 -13.82 25.88 -0.66
N GLU A 26 -14.00 26.59 -1.78
CA GLU A 26 -14.77 26.10 -2.92
C GLU A 26 -14.11 24.88 -3.57
N TYR A 27 -12.77 24.89 -3.66
CA TYR A 27 -12.00 23.76 -4.17
C TYR A 27 -12.16 22.52 -3.28
N LYS A 28 -12.10 22.69 -1.95
CA LYS A 28 -12.36 21.61 -0.99
C LYS A 28 -13.78 21.05 -1.11
N LYS A 29 -14.78 21.93 -1.27
CA LYS A 29 -16.18 21.53 -1.43
C LYS A 29 -16.39 20.72 -2.71
N LEU A 30 -15.81 21.17 -3.82
CA LEU A 30 -15.91 20.48 -5.10
C LEU A 30 -15.21 19.11 -5.09
N LEU A 31 -14.07 19.01 -4.40
CA LEU A 31 -13.42 17.72 -4.16
C LEU A 31 -14.32 16.77 -3.36
N ALA A 32 -14.86 17.24 -2.23
CA ALA A 32 -15.75 16.44 -1.37
C ALA A 32 -17.00 15.93 -2.13
N GLU A 33 -17.65 16.79 -2.91
CA GLU A 33 -18.82 16.41 -3.72
C GLU A 33 -18.44 15.42 -4.84
N SER A 34 -17.25 15.58 -5.43
CA SER A 34 -16.73 14.61 -6.40
C SER A 34 -16.41 13.25 -5.78
N ASP A 35 -15.97 13.22 -4.53
CA ASP A 35 -15.66 11.99 -3.80
C ASP A 35 -16.95 11.28 -3.34
N ASP A 36 -17.95 12.03 -2.86
CA ASP A 36 -19.27 11.48 -2.51
C ASP A 36 -19.97 10.83 -3.71
N THR A 37 -19.94 11.48 -4.88
CA THR A 37 -20.54 10.92 -6.10
C THR A 37 -19.78 9.69 -6.61
N ARG A 38 -18.46 9.63 -6.40
CA ARG A 38 -17.65 8.42 -6.69
C ARG A 38 -18.01 7.29 -5.74
N GLU A 39 -18.10 7.57 -4.44
CA GLU A 39 -18.44 6.57 -3.43
C GLU A 39 -19.85 6.00 -3.64
N GLN A 40 -20.82 6.84 -4.01
CA GLN A 40 -22.18 6.42 -4.33
C GLN A 40 -22.24 5.49 -5.56
N ARG A 41 -21.35 5.67 -6.54
CA ARG A 41 -21.26 4.84 -7.76
C ARG A 41 -20.55 3.50 -7.54
N LEU A 42 -19.90 3.30 -6.40
CA LEU A 42 -19.22 2.03 -6.11
C LEU A 42 -20.25 0.89 -5.93
N PRO A 43 -19.97 -0.32 -6.45
CA PRO A 43 -20.74 -1.51 -6.14
C PRO A 43 -20.76 -1.80 -4.64
N GLN A 44 -21.84 -2.45 -4.17
CA GLN A 44 -22.11 -2.69 -2.75
C GLN A 44 -20.95 -3.36 -1.99
N TRP A 45 -20.24 -4.29 -2.63
CA TRP A 45 -19.10 -4.98 -2.00
C TRP A 45 -17.93 -4.03 -1.71
N GLN A 46 -17.66 -3.03 -2.56
CA GLN A 46 -16.61 -2.03 -2.34
C GLN A 46 -16.98 -1.09 -1.19
N LYS A 47 -18.23 -0.62 -1.16
CA LYS A 47 -18.76 0.18 -0.04
C LYS A 47 -18.61 -0.56 1.28
N ARG A 48 -18.98 -1.85 1.30
CA ARG A 48 -18.84 -2.72 2.48
C ARG A 48 -17.38 -2.87 2.91
N ASP A 49 -16.47 -3.10 1.97
CA ASP A 49 -15.05 -3.30 2.27
C ASP A 49 -14.39 -1.99 2.76
N ILE A 50 -14.75 -0.84 2.18
CA ILE A 50 -14.35 0.50 2.65
C ILE A 50 -14.88 0.74 4.08
N ALA A 51 -16.17 0.53 4.32
CA ALA A 51 -16.78 0.66 5.64
C ALA A 51 -16.14 -0.26 6.69
N HIS A 52 -15.83 -1.51 6.32
CA HIS A 52 -15.10 -2.44 7.18
C HIS A 52 -13.69 -1.95 7.49
N LYS A 53 -12.95 -1.44 6.48
CA LYS A 53 -11.62 -0.89 6.66
C LYS A 53 -11.62 0.38 7.53
N HIS A 54 -12.64 1.22 7.42
CA HIS A 54 -12.80 2.38 8.32
C HIS A 54 -13.11 1.96 9.75
N ARG A 55 -14.03 1.00 9.95
CA ARG A 55 -14.44 0.55 11.30
C ARG A 55 -13.36 -0.23 12.04
N TYR A 56 -12.65 -1.11 11.35
CA TYR A 56 -11.74 -2.07 11.96
C TYR A 56 -10.28 -1.88 11.56
N GLY A 57 -9.98 -0.90 10.70
CA GLY A 57 -8.64 -0.68 10.16
C GLY A 57 -8.20 -1.81 9.22
N GLU A 58 -6.90 -2.10 9.23
CA GLU A 58 -6.36 -3.31 8.61
C GLU A 58 -6.64 -4.50 9.53
N TRP A 59 -7.66 -5.31 9.20
CA TRP A 59 -8.04 -6.48 9.98
C TRP A 59 -6.86 -7.46 10.13
N LYS A 60 -6.27 -7.49 11.33
CA LYS A 60 -5.17 -8.37 11.74
C LYS A 60 -5.65 -9.20 12.93
N PRO A 61 -6.27 -10.37 12.73
CA PRO A 61 -6.75 -11.17 13.85
C PRO A 61 -5.54 -11.56 14.70
N THR A 62 -5.59 -11.16 15.98
CA THR A 62 -4.47 -11.24 16.93
C THR A 62 -4.08 -12.68 17.22
N LYS A 63 -5.06 -13.59 17.24
CA LYS A 63 -4.86 -15.03 17.42
C LYS A 63 -5.38 -15.76 16.18
N LYS A 64 -4.47 -16.40 15.45
CA LYS A 64 -4.80 -17.37 14.39
C LYS A 64 -4.44 -18.75 14.90
N LEU A 65 -5.37 -19.70 14.82
CA LEU A 65 -5.03 -21.11 15.04
C LEU A 65 -3.94 -21.53 14.06
N SER A 66 -2.87 -22.10 14.58
CA SER A 66 -1.83 -22.72 13.75
C SER A 66 -2.41 -23.95 13.05
N ARG A 67 -1.81 -24.34 11.92
CA ARG A 67 -2.21 -25.56 11.19
C ARG A 67 -2.12 -26.80 12.10
N GLN A 68 -1.08 -26.87 12.92
CA GLN A 68 -0.89 -27.92 13.91
C GLN A 68 -2.04 -27.93 14.92
N GLN A 69 -2.37 -26.78 15.51
CA GLN A 69 -3.48 -26.69 16.48
C GLN A 69 -4.82 -27.10 15.88
N MET A 70 -5.05 -26.84 14.59
CA MET A 70 -6.26 -27.33 13.91
C MET A 70 -6.28 -28.86 13.77
N ALA A 71 -5.11 -29.49 13.55
CA ALA A 71 -4.98 -30.94 13.54
C ALA A 71 -5.18 -31.53 14.95
N ASP A 72 -4.56 -30.92 15.96
CA ASP A 72 -4.70 -31.32 17.36
C ASP A 72 -6.19 -31.29 17.80
N ILE A 73 -6.95 -30.28 17.37
CA ILE A 73 -8.40 -30.20 17.62
C ILE A 73 -9.16 -31.39 17.00
N ARG A 74 -8.76 -31.84 15.80
CA ARG A 74 -9.41 -32.97 15.12
C ARG A 74 -9.10 -34.28 15.85
N SER A 75 -7.82 -34.55 16.09
CA SER A 75 -7.37 -35.75 16.81
C SER A 75 -8.01 -35.84 18.19
N LEU A 76 -8.02 -34.74 18.95
CA LEU A 76 -8.60 -34.73 20.29
C LEU A 76 -10.12 -34.98 20.28
N LYS A 77 -10.83 -34.58 19.21
CA LYS A 77 -12.26 -34.86 19.05
C LYS A 77 -12.52 -36.32 18.61
N GLU A 78 -11.59 -36.90 17.87
CA GLU A 78 -11.61 -38.32 17.46
C GLU A 78 -11.38 -39.22 18.69
N ASP A 79 -10.36 -38.92 19.49
CA ASP A 79 -10.01 -39.67 20.71
C ASP A 79 -11.09 -39.55 21.80
N HIS A 80 -11.71 -38.36 21.90
CA HIS A 80 -12.70 -38.07 22.94
C HIS A 80 -14.00 -37.48 22.35
N PRO A 81 -14.88 -38.31 21.78
CA PRO A 81 -16.10 -37.86 21.12
C PRO A 81 -17.10 -37.18 22.07
N LEU A 82 -17.04 -37.47 23.38
CA LEU A 82 -17.89 -36.87 24.41
C LEU A 82 -17.58 -35.38 24.68
N LEU A 83 -16.38 -34.90 24.32
CA LEU A 83 -15.99 -33.51 24.54
C LEU A 83 -16.85 -32.55 23.73
N LYS A 84 -17.40 -31.54 24.41
CA LYS A 84 -18.26 -30.53 23.78
C LYS A 84 -17.42 -29.52 23.02
N THR A 85 -17.91 -29.05 21.88
CA THR A 85 -17.24 -28.02 21.06
C THR A 85 -16.97 -26.73 21.83
N VAL A 86 -17.82 -26.39 22.81
CA VAL A 86 -17.63 -25.22 23.68
C VAL A 86 -16.40 -25.37 24.57
N GLN A 87 -16.10 -26.58 25.06
CA GLN A 87 -14.91 -26.84 25.88
C GLN A 87 -13.63 -26.68 25.05
N LEU A 88 -13.63 -27.20 23.82
CA LEU A 88 -12.53 -27.00 22.87
C LEU A 88 -12.33 -25.52 22.54
N ALA A 89 -13.43 -24.80 22.29
CA ALA A 89 -13.41 -23.38 22.00
C ALA A 89 -12.75 -22.57 23.13
N ASN A 90 -13.11 -22.89 24.38
CA ASN A 90 -12.53 -22.25 25.56
C ASN A 90 -11.03 -22.56 25.70
N HIS A 91 -10.62 -23.83 25.52
CA HIS A 91 -9.21 -24.22 25.61
C HIS A 91 -8.33 -23.50 24.59
N TYR A 92 -8.78 -23.44 23.33
CA TYR A 92 -8.02 -22.79 22.25
C TYR A 92 -8.28 -21.29 22.14
N ASN A 93 -9.12 -20.70 23.01
CA ASN A 93 -9.54 -19.29 22.98
C ASN A 93 -10.06 -18.84 21.61
N VAL A 94 -10.91 -19.67 21.00
CA VAL A 94 -11.54 -19.40 19.69
C VAL A 94 -13.05 -19.48 19.79
N SER A 95 -13.77 -18.98 18.78
CA SER A 95 -15.23 -19.10 18.78
C SER A 95 -15.65 -20.58 18.62
N PRO A 96 -16.75 -21.01 19.26
CA PRO A 96 -17.27 -22.37 19.07
C PRO A 96 -17.73 -22.61 17.63
N GLU A 97 -18.08 -21.57 16.88
CA GLU A 97 -18.33 -21.64 15.44
C GLU A 97 -17.07 -22.04 14.67
N ALA A 98 -15.92 -21.43 14.96
CA ALA A 98 -14.67 -21.75 14.30
C ALA A 98 -14.28 -23.22 14.50
N VAL A 99 -14.44 -23.75 15.71
CA VAL A 99 -14.19 -25.17 15.99
C VAL A 99 -15.13 -26.06 15.18
N ARG A 100 -16.43 -25.74 15.09
CA ARG A 100 -17.36 -26.49 14.21
C ARG A 100 -16.92 -26.48 12.75
N ARG A 101 -16.44 -25.33 12.24
CA ARG A 101 -15.92 -25.24 10.86
C ARG A 101 -14.69 -26.11 10.66
N ILE A 102 -13.78 -26.15 11.64
CA ILE A 102 -12.57 -26.99 11.60
C ILE A 102 -12.98 -28.47 11.53
N LEU A 103 -13.88 -28.90 12.42
CA LEU A 103 -14.37 -30.28 12.48
C LEU A 103 -15.20 -30.67 11.24
N ARG A 104 -15.91 -29.72 10.61
CA ARG A 104 -16.67 -29.98 9.37
C ARG A 104 -15.77 -30.05 8.12
N SER A 105 -14.61 -29.41 8.16
CA SER A 105 -13.69 -29.36 7.01
C SER A 105 -13.01 -30.72 6.81
N LYS A 106 -13.16 -31.29 5.60
CA LYS A 106 -12.55 -32.58 5.22
C LYS A 106 -11.16 -32.46 4.60
N TRP A 107 -10.69 -31.24 4.34
CA TRP A 107 -9.42 -31.05 3.66
C TRP A 107 -8.25 -31.39 4.58
N VAL A 108 -7.42 -32.32 4.12
CA VAL A 108 -6.17 -32.78 4.72
C VAL A 108 -5.13 -32.75 3.60
N PRO A 109 -3.97 -32.10 3.82
CA PRO A 109 -2.90 -32.10 2.82
C PRO A 109 -2.34 -33.51 2.62
N ASN A 110 -1.96 -33.83 1.38
CA ASN A 110 -1.15 -35.01 1.10
C ASN A 110 0.33 -34.73 1.46
N ASP A 111 1.18 -35.75 1.61
CA ASP A 111 2.59 -35.63 2.01
C ASP A 111 3.36 -34.62 1.14
N ALA A 112 3.16 -34.68 -0.18
CA ALA A 112 3.78 -33.75 -1.12
C ALA A 112 3.24 -32.30 -1.01
N GLU A 113 2.03 -32.12 -0.47
CA GLU A 113 1.47 -30.80 -0.18
C GLU A 113 1.94 -30.27 1.18
N GLU A 114 2.11 -31.15 2.17
CA GLU A 114 2.66 -30.78 3.48
C GLU A 114 4.05 -30.20 3.37
N THR A 115 4.94 -30.84 2.60
CA THR A 115 6.29 -30.33 2.32
C THR A 115 6.22 -28.94 1.67
N LYS A 116 5.39 -28.75 0.65
CA LYS A 116 5.18 -27.44 0.01
C LYS A 116 4.64 -26.38 0.98
N ILE A 117 3.75 -26.75 1.90
CA ILE A 117 3.22 -25.85 2.92
C ILE A 117 4.33 -25.46 3.91
N ALA A 118 5.13 -26.43 4.35
CA ALA A 118 6.26 -26.22 5.24
C ALA A 118 7.32 -25.31 4.58
N GLU A 119 7.73 -25.60 3.35
CA GLU A 119 8.65 -24.76 2.57
C GLU A 119 8.13 -23.33 2.40
N ARG A 120 6.83 -23.17 2.14
CA ARG A 120 6.24 -21.83 2.03
C ARG A 120 6.27 -21.11 3.36
N ALA A 121 6.08 -21.82 4.48
CA ALA A 121 6.17 -21.24 5.81
C ALA A 121 7.62 -20.86 6.16
N THR A 122 8.61 -21.69 5.82
CA THR A 122 10.04 -21.39 6.04
C THR A 122 10.48 -20.20 5.21
N LYS A 123 10.17 -20.16 3.90
CA LYS A 123 10.46 -19.02 3.02
C LYS A 123 9.91 -17.70 3.55
N ARG A 124 8.67 -17.70 4.08
CA ARG A 124 8.08 -16.49 4.71
C ARG A 124 8.81 -16.06 5.98
N LYS A 125 9.22 -17.02 6.82
CA LYS A 125 10.00 -16.72 8.03
C LYS A 125 11.36 -16.14 7.67
N LEU A 126 12.07 -16.76 6.71
CA LEU A 126 13.36 -16.30 6.22
C LEU A 126 13.27 -14.88 5.66
N GLY A 127 12.32 -14.60 4.77
CA GLY A 127 12.15 -13.24 4.22
C GLY A 127 11.81 -12.19 5.29
N ALA A 128 11.08 -12.55 6.35
CA ALA A 128 10.82 -11.66 7.48
C ALA A 128 12.08 -11.40 8.32
N VAL A 129 12.96 -12.38 8.46
CA VAL A 129 14.26 -12.24 9.14
C VAL A 129 15.21 -11.37 8.30
N GLU A 130 15.31 -11.63 7.00
CA GLU A 130 16.13 -10.84 6.07
C GLU A 130 15.73 -9.36 6.06
N LEU A 131 14.42 -9.07 6.03
CA LEU A 131 13.94 -7.68 6.08
C LEU A 131 14.30 -7.00 7.41
N ARG A 132 14.25 -7.74 8.53
CA ARG A 132 14.69 -7.22 9.84
C ARG A 132 16.20 -6.97 9.86
N GLN A 133 17.01 -7.87 9.29
CA GLN A 133 18.47 -7.70 9.20
C GLN A 133 18.83 -6.43 8.42
N LYS A 134 18.26 -6.25 7.23
CA LYS A 134 18.49 -5.04 6.40
C LYS A 134 18.08 -3.75 7.13
N LEU A 135 16.99 -3.80 7.91
CA LEU A 135 16.57 -2.65 8.70
C LEU A 135 17.58 -2.34 9.81
N VAL A 136 18.11 -3.35 10.49
CA VAL A 136 19.15 -3.20 11.52
C VAL A 136 20.43 -2.63 10.91
N GLU A 137 20.91 -3.20 9.80
CA GLU A 137 22.09 -2.69 9.07
C GLU A 137 21.90 -1.22 8.67
N HIS A 138 20.73 -0.86 8.15
CA HIS A 138 20.43 0.53 7.81
C HIS A 138 20.44 1.47 9.03
N ILE A 139 19.89 1.02 10.16
CA ILE A 139 19.93 1.78 11.41
C ILE A 139 21.38 1.95 11.90
N GLU A 140 22.19 0.90 11.84
CA GLU A 140 23.60 0.95 12.21
C GLU A 140 24.39 1.93 11.34
N ASP A 141 24.18 1.91 10.03
CA ASP A 141 24.80 2.85 9.09
C ASP A 141 24.44 4.32 9.41
N GLU A 142 23.17 4.60 9.70
CA GLU A 142 22.72 5.93 10.10
C GLU A 142 23.34 6.37 11.43
N ILE A 143 23.39 5.47 12.42
CA ILE A 143 24.07 5.71 13.70
C ILE A 143 25.55 6.04 13.44
N GLN A 144 26.23 5.32 12.56
CA GLN A 144 27.63 5.59 12.22
C GLN A 144 27.83 6.95 11.54
N LYS A 145 26.92 7.36 10.65
CA LYS A 145 26.94 8.70 10.03
C LYS A 145 26.77 9.81 11.07
N LEU A 146 25.85 9.63 12.02
CA LEU A 146 25.64 10.58 13.11
C LEU A 146 26.86 10.70 14.03
N HIS A 147 27.53 9.59 14.35
CA HIS A 147 28.76 9.61 15.15
C HIS A 147 29.92 10.33 14.45
N ARG A 148 30.10 10.14 13.14
CA ARG A 148 31.11 10.87 12.35
C ARG A 148 30.90 12.39 12.37
N ASN A 149 29.65 12.84 12.40
CA ASN A 149 29.29 14.26 12.37
C ASN A 149 29.23 14.92 13.77
N LYS A 150 29.58 14.17 14.85
CA LYS A 150 29.42 14.63 16.24
C LYS A 150 30.61 15.41 16.79
N SER A 151 31.64 15.65 15.98
CA SER A 151 32.81 16.47 16.33
C SER A 151 32.62 17.95 15.96
N VAL A 152 31.50 18.55 16.39
CA VAL A 152 31.42 20.01 16.49
C VAL A 152 31.61 20.35 17.96
N ASP A 153 32.79 20.87 18.29
CA ASP A 153 33.10 21.36 19.63
C ASP A 153 32.16 22.52 19.97
N VAL A 154 31.22 22.29 20.89
CA VAL A 154 30.16 23.27 21.25
C VAL A 154 30.76 24.53 21.87
N ASP A 155 31.94 24.41 22.50
CA ASP A 155 32.65 25.55 23.10
C ASP A 155 33.33 26.44 22.05
N SER A 156 33.48 25.96 20.80
CA SER A 156 34.02 26.75 19.68
C SER A 156 32.99 27.65 19.00
N VAL A 157 31.70 27.49 19.30
CA VAL A 157 30.63 28.33 18.77
C VAL A 157 30.56 29.63 19.58
N ARG A 158 31.37 30.62 19.21
CA ARG A 158 31.18 32.01 19.67
C ARG A 158 29.82 32.52 19.17
N ILE A 159 28.82 32.50 20.04
CA ILE A 159 27.56 33.21 19.81
C ILE A 159 27.88 34.70 19.87
N ALA A 160 28.16 35.31 18.71
CA ALA A 160 28.29 36.76 18.62
C ALA A 160 26.92 37.36 18.97
N SER A 161 26.80 37.96 20.17
CA SER A 161 25.66 38.78 20.54
C SER A 161 25.63 40.00 19.62
N GLN A 162 24.84 39.93 18.54
CA GLN A 162 24.68 41.05 17.63
C GLN A 162 23.82 42.13 18.28
N HIS A 163 24.47 43.02 19.02
CA HIS A 163 24.12 44.43 18.96
C HIS A 163 24.97 45.04 17.82
N ASP A 164 24.56 44.80 16.57
CA ASP A 164 25.07 45.64 15.48
C ASP A 164 23.97 45.92 14.47
N SER A 165 23.77 47.21 14.26
CA SER A 165 22.76 47.79 13.42
C SER A 165 23.37 48.05 12.05
N ARG A 166 22.61 47.76 10.99
CA ARG A 166 22.87 48.14 9.58
C ARG A 166 23.98 47.37 8.87
N ARG A 167 23.57 46.36 8.10
CA ARG A 167 24.06 46.24 6.71
C ARG A 167 23.06 45.50 5.82
N THR A 168 22.43 46.25 4.94
CA THR A 168 21.75 45.70 3.78
C THR A 168 22.80 45.16 2.81
N ARG A 169 22.74 43.86 2.50
CA ARG A 169 23.30 43.32 1.26
C ARG A 169 22.26 42.40 0.64
N LYS A 170 21.56 42.94 -0.36
CA LYS A 170 20.96 42.13 -1.42
C LYS A 170 22.08 41.33 -2.09
N ASN A 171 21.88 40.03 -2.22
CA ASN A 171 22.28 39.14 -3.32
C ASN A 171 21.93 37.70 -2.90
N ASN A 172 21.67 36.71 -3.73
CA ASN A 172 20.86 36.56 -4.94
C ASN A 172 20.73 35.02 -5.09
N SER A 173 19.70 34.54 -5.79
CA SER A 173 19.46 33.14 -6.20
C SER A 173 19.25 32.08 -5.10
N PHE A 174 17.99 31.91 -4.71
CA PHE A 174 17.49 30.64 -4.17
C PHE A 174 17.48 29.60 -5.31
N ASN A 175 18.54 28.80 -5.45
CA ASN A 175 18.49 27.59 -6.26
C ASN A 175 18.07 26.42 -5.36
N ARG A 176 16.76 26.30 -5.09
CA ARG A 176 16.15 25.08 -4.54
C ARG A 176 15.62 24.28 -5.71
N ASN A 177 16.45 23.42 -6.31
CA ASN A 177 16.00 22.28 -7.12
C ASN A 177 17.19 21.36 -7.43
N ARG A 178 17.75 20.74 -6.39
CA ARG A 178 18.35 19.40 -6.44
C ARG A 178 18.05 18.77 -5.08
N ASP A 179 17.90 17.46 -5.05
CA ASP A 179 17.62 16.64 -3.85
C ASP A 179 16.14 16.36 -3.57
N ARG A 180 15.41 15.93 -4.61
CA ARG A 180 14.17 15.18 -4.39
C ARG A 180 14.00 13.93 -5.25
N ASP A 181 15.09 13.26 -5.63
CA ASP A 181 15.02 11.99 -6.36
C ASP A 181 16.03 10.95 -5.82
N LEU A 182 15.92 10.57 -4.54
CA LEU A 182 16.58 9.36 -4.01
C LEU A 182 15.67 8.65 -3.00
N LEU A 183 14.48 8.26 -3.45
CA LEU A 183 13.74 7.14 -2.88
C LEU A 183 13.42 6.20 -4.04
N PRO A 184 13.88 4.93 -4.04
CA PRO A 184 13.46 3.99 -5.06
C PRO A 184 11.97 3.74 -4.87
N HIS A 185 11.17 4.26 -5.80
CA HIS A 185 9.77 3.87 -5.93
C HIS A 185 9.70 2.34 -6.02
N PRO A 186 8.86 1.66 -5.22
CA PRO A 186 8.62 0.25 -5.42
C PRO A 186 7.98 0.11 -6.81
N GLN A 187 8.70 -0.51 -7.74
CA GLN A 187 8.13 -0.90 -9.03
C GLN A 187 6.95 -1.80 -8.74
N GLN A 188 5.75 -1.24 -8.85
CA GLN A 188 4.55 -2.04 -8.97
C GLN A 188 4.65 -2.72 -10.33
N HIS A 189 5.18 -3.94 -10.34
CA HIS A 189 4.94 -4.87 -11.43
C HIS A 189 3.42 -5.03 -11.53
N ARG A 190 2.82 -4.24 -12.42
CA ARG A 190 1.49 -4.52 -12.94
C ARG A 190 1.59 -5.93 -13.51
N ASN A 191 0.99 -6.89 -12.82
CA ASN A 191 0.61 -8.17 -13.39
C ASN A 191 -0.36 -7.86 -14.54
N ARG A 192 0.20 -7.54 -15.71
CA ARG A 192 -0.50 -7.63 -16.98
C ARG A 192 -0.77 -9.12 -17.15
N ARG A 193 -2.01 -9.52 -16.87
CA ARG A 193 -2.55 -10.80 -17.32
C ARG A 193 -2.16 -10.90 -18.80
N ARG A 194 -1.28 -11.84 -19.15
CA ARG A 194 -1.05 -12.20 -20.55
C ARG A 194 -2.43 -12.59 -21.09
N PRO A 195 -2.89 -12.03 -22.22
CA PRO A 195 -4.03 -12.62 -22.92
C PRO A 195 -3.65 -14.07 -23.28
N PRO A 196 -4.63 -15.00 -23.29
CA PRO A 196 -4.37 -16.36 -23.75
C PRO A 196 -3.78 -16.29 -25.16
N SER A 197 -2.64 -16.93 -25.36
CA SER A 197 -2.06 -17.14 -26.67
C SER A 197 -3.06 -17.94 -27.50
N VAL A 198 -3.68 -17.28 -28.49
CA VAL A 198 -4.39 -17.98 -29.55
C VAL A 198 -3.33 -18.71 -30.36
N VAL A 199 -3.14 -19.99 -30.06
CA VAL A 199 -2.43 -20.91 -30.93
C VAL A 199 -3.16 -20.91 -32.28
N HIS A 200 -2.60 -20.22 -33.26
CA HIS A 200 -2.96 -20.47 -34.65
C HIS A 200 -2.21 -21.75 -35.01
N ASN A 201 -2.94 -22.85 -35.15
CA ASN A 201 -2.41 -24.06 -35.74
C ASN A 201 -2.01 -23.73 -37.18
N LEU A 202 -0.74 -23.91 -37.49
CA LEU A 202 -0.18 -23.74 -38.82
C LEU A 202 -0.14 -25.10 -39.55
N GLU A 203 -1.22 -25.88 -39.42
CA GLU A 203 -1.34 -27.22 -40.04
C GLU A 203 -2.48 -27.31 -41.06
N ASP A 204 -3.26 -26.25 -41.30
CA ASP A 204 -4.31 -26.25 -42.33
C ASP A 204 -3.86 -25.60 -43.66
N LEU A 205 -2.56 -25.55 -43.91
CA LEU A 205 -2.03 -25.01 -45.17
C LEU A 205 -0.80 -25.80 -45.63
N ILE A 206 -0.99 -27.09 -45.91
CA ILE A 206 -0.35 -27.89 -46.97
C ILE A 206 -1.06 -29.25 -46.96
N ASP A 207 -1.58 -29.61 -48.13
CA ASP A 207 -2.23 -30.85 -48.59
C ASP A 207 -3.66 -31.18 -48.12
#